data_AF-A0A9E1NEX9-F1
#
_entry.id   AF-A0A9E1NEX9-F1
#
_cell.length_a   1.000
_cell.length_b   1.000
_cell.length_c   1.000
_cell.angle_alpha   90.00
_cell.angle_beta   90.00
_cell.angle_gamma   90.00
#
_symmetry.space_group_name_H-M   'P 1'
#
loop_
_entity.id
_entity.type
_entity.pdbx_description
1 polymer ?
#
loop_
_entity_poly.entity_id
_entity_poly.type
_entity_poly.pdbx_seq_one_letter_code
_entity_poly.pdbx_strand_id
1 'polypeptide(L)' 'MSKVNYNAALNYPLFDALFNRRSRRFGLGFELKGTNLSYKSEKKPHPLSTFQEAMI' A
#
# COMPACT_ATOMS: atom_id res chain seq x y z
N MET A 1 7.33 20.20 9.70
CA MET A 1 6.36 19.48 10.58
C MET A 1 4.98 19.63 9.98
N SER A 2 4.38 18.55 9.47
CA SER A 2 3.04 18.58 8.88
C SER A 2 2.01 18.97 9.95
N LYS A 3 1.23 20.05 9.73
CA LYS A 3 0.10 20.41 10.60
C LYS A 3 -0.89 19.25 10.66
N VAL A 4 -1.28 18.86 11.87
CA VAL A 4 -2.30 17.82 12.08
C VAL A 4 -3.65 18.37 11.65
N ASN A 5 -4.33 17.68 10.74
CA ASN A 5 -5.65 18.09 10.23
C ASN A 5 -6.77 17.50 11.10
N TYR A 6 -7.19 18.25 12.11
CA TYR A 6 -8.22 17.83 13.06
C TYR A 6 -9.61 17.61 12.41
N ASN A 7 -9.96 18.40 11.38
CA ASN A 7 -11.22 18.22 10.67
C ASN A 7 -11.27 16.88 9.93
N ALA A 8 -10.15 16.43 9.37
CA ALA A 8 -10.07 15.12 8.72
C ALA A 8 -10.21 13.97 9.73
N ALA A 9 -9.68 14.13 10.95
CA ALA A 9 -9.81 13.12 12.00
C ALA A 9 -11.25 13.00 12.52
N LEU A 10 -11.94 14.13 12.71
CA LEU A 10 -13.34 14.15 13.18
C LEU A 10 -14.34 13.61 12.15
N ASN A 11 -14.05 13.82 10.86
CA ASN A 11 -14.90 13.34 9.76
C ASN A 11 -14.44 11.97 9.21
N TYR A 12 -13.54 11.27 9.89
CA TYR A 12 -13.02 10.00 9.40
C TYR A 12 -14.11 8.90 9.48
N PRO A 13 -14.43 8.20 8.38
CA PRO A 13 -15.44 7.16 8.38
C PRO A 13 -14.87 5.87 9.03
N LEU A 14 -14.83 5.84 10.36
CA LEU A 14 -14.17 4.80 11.16
C LEU A 14 -14.67 3.38 10.82
N PHE A 15 -15.98 3.18 10.78
CA PHE A 15 -16.56 1.85 10.53
C PHE A 15 -16.27 1.37 9.12
N ASP A 16 -16.44 2.24 8.12
CA ASP A 16 -16.12 1.92 6.73
C ASP A 16 -14.65 1.53 6.57
N ALA A 17 -13.74 2.30 7.18
CA ALA A 17 -12.32 2.00 7.19
C ALA A 17 -12.00 0.67 7.89
N LEU A 18 -12.66 0.36 9.01
CA LEU A 18 -12.42 -0.88 9.75
C LEU A 18 -12.87 -2.11 8.95
N PHE A 19 -14.05 -2.04 8.34
CA PHE A 19 -14.60 -3.14 7.54
C PHE A 19 -13.85 -3.34 6.22
N ASN A 20 -13.39 -2.26 5.59
CA ASN A 20 -12.62 -2.32 4.35
C ASN A 20 -11.09 -2.43 4.56
N ARG A 21 -10.62 -2.50 5.81
CA ARG A 21 -9.19 -2.64 6.11
C ARG A 21 -8.68 -3.99 5.62
N ARG A 22 -7.91 -3.97 4.52
CA ARG A 22 -7.23 -5.17 4.00
C ARG A 22 -5.73 -5.07 4.21
N SER A 23 -5.12 -6.20 4.57
CA SER A 23 -3.65 -6.31 4.54
C SER A 23 -3.19 -6.20 3.09
N ARG A 24 -2.34 -5.19 2.82
CA ARG A 24 -1.73 -5.02 1.50
C ARG A 24 -0.53 -5.95 1.41
N ARG A 25 -0.60 -6.95 0.54
CA ARG A 25 0.56 -7.80 0.24
C ARG A 25 1.55 -6.98 -0.57
N PHE A 26 2.79 -6.86 -0.10
CA PHE A 26 3.84 -6.11 -0.75
C PHE A 26 4.77 -7.07 -1.50
N GLY A 27 4.80 -6.94 -2.83
CA GLY A 27 5.64 -7.76 -3.69
C GLY A 27 7.13 -7.38 -3.59
N LEU A 28 8.00 -8.29 -4.00
CA LEU A 28 9.42 -8.01 -4.19
C LEU A 28 9.61 -6.91 -5.22
N GLY A 29 10.40 -5.88 -4.88
CA GLY A 29 10.68 -4.75 -5.78
C GLY A 29 9.55 -3.73 -5.90
N PHE A 30 8.50 -3.82 -5.08
CA PHE A 30 7.41 -2.85 -5.11
C PHE A 30 7.80 -1.55 -4.39
N GLU A 31 7.02 -0.50 -4.66
CA GLU A 31 7.09 0.79 -3.97
C GLU A 31 5.69 1.17 -3.47
N LEU A 32 5.59 1.42 -2.16
CA LEU A 32 4.40 1.92 -1.51
C LEU A 32 4.47 3.43 -1.46
N LYS A 33 3.72 4.08 -2.36
CA LYS A 33 3.59 5.54 -2.39
C LYS A 33 2.55 5.97 -1.35
N GLY A 34 2.95 6.85 -0.43
CA GLY A 34 2.13 7.34 0.68
C GLY A 34 2.81 8.52 1.40
N THR A 35 2.08 9.19 2.30
CA THR A 35 2.59 10.36 3.03
C THR A 35 3.38 9.99 4.29
N ASN A 36 2.90 9.03 5.07
CA ASN A 36 3.46 8.67 6.38
C ASN A 36 4.00 7.24 6.46
N LEU A 37 3.47 6.33 5.63
CA LEU A 37 3.88 4.93 5.56
C LEU A 37 4.40 4.58 4.17
N SER A 38 5.17 5.49 3.56
CA SER A 38 5.89 5.18 2.33
C SER A 38 6.99 4.17 2.60
N TYR A 39 7.13 3.19 1.71
CA TYR A 39 8.15 2.15 1.83
C TYR A 39 8.58 1.70 0.44
N LYS A 40 9.88 1.49 0.25
CA LYS A 40 10.45 0.98 -1.00
C LYS A 40 11.24 -0.28 -0.70
N SER A 41 10.94 -1.36 -1.44
CA SER A 41 11.72 -2.59 -1.35
C SER A 41 13.15 -2.35 -1.83
N GLU A 42 14.13 -2.80 -1.05
CA GLU A 42 15.54 -2.80 -1.46
C GLU A 42 15.85 -3.89 -2.50
N LYS A 43 15.07 -4.97 -2.49
CA LYS A 43 15.22 -6.09 -3.43
C LYS A 43 14.71 -5.70 -4.81
N LYS A 44 15.39 -6.14 -5.87
CA LYS A 44 14.96 -5.94 -7.26
C LYS A 44 13.68 -6.72 -7.57
N PRO A 45 12.78 -6.19 -8.42
CA PRO A 45 11.64 -6.95 -8.90
C PRO A 45 12.12 -8.18 -9.67
N HIS A 46 11.47 -9.32 -9.44
CA HIS A 46 11.76 -10.55 -10.15
C HIS A 46 10.72 -10.75 -11.25
N PRO A 47 11.12 -10.80 -12.53
CA PRO A 47 10.18 -11.02 -13.62
C PRO A 47 9.61 -12.43 -13.57
N LEU A 48 8.41 -12.59 -14.15
CA LEU A 48 7.81 -13.90 -14.33
C LEU A 48 8.57 -14.70 -15.39
N SER A 49 8.52 -16.02 -15.29
CA SER A 49 8.98 -16.88 -16.39
C SER A 49 7.96 -16.87 -17.53
N THR A 50 8.39 -17.24 -18.74
CA THR A 50 7.51 -17.29 -19.93
C THR A 50 6.28 -18.17 -19.71
N PHE A 51 6.44 -19.26 -18.95
CA PHE A 51 5.34 -20.14 -18.58
C PHE A 51 4.37 -19.48 -17.59
N GLN A 52 4.89 -18.77 -16.59
CA GLN A 52 4.06 -18.03 -15.63
C GLN A 52 3.28 -16.89 -16.30
N GLU A 53 3.90 -16.20 -17.27
CA GLU A 53 3.22 -15.17 -18.07
C GLU A 53 2.06 -15.76 -18.88
N ALA A 54 2.20 -16.98 -19.41
CA ALA A 54 1.15 -17.65 -20.18
C ALA A 54 -0.03 -18.19 -19.33
N MET A 55 0.12 -18.25 -18.00
CA MET A 55 -0.89 -18.75 -17.06
C MET A 55 -1.81 -17.67 -16.48
N ILE A 56 -1.51 -16.38 -16.73
CA ILE A 56 -2.26 -15.21 -16.25
C ILE A 56 -3.23 -14.77 -17.34
#